data_AF-G5I9D2-F1
#
_entry.id   AF-G5I9D2-F1
#
_cell.length_a   1.000
_cell.length_b   1.000
_cell.length_c   1.000
_cell.angle_alpha   90.00
_cell.angle_beta   90.00
_cell.angle_gamma   90.00
#
_symmetry.space_group_name_H-M   'P 1'
#
loop_
_entity.id
_entity.type
_entity.pdbx_description
1 polymer ?
#
loop_
_entity_poly.entity_id
_entity_poly.type
_entity_poly.pdbx_seq_one_letter_code
_entity_poly.pdbx_strand_id
1 'polypeptide(L)'
;MKREGLIRTFYRDHLRTYRLTAQAKAQLMAEQPGRFSFYLEGNSDTNLLKGEFTRRLRLYQIAVVYVNMKLAGVHIFRDIKPEVFSPSGSPVSHIGEPAFYSSREVKDLGMEAAKIRGSRMAGVLLSPSGIFSVYNNGDSLTRWENRSELRVKALLQMELCQRRLHSQYQMDDVKALLFGDSMELAYEILVAGREKKQNYFILDGNYEHFYYLTNNPHGETLLRLLCNPAMTAELDRILGQGFGERIPDWHIENDAIDRSGEPVLFGYFFDLPRIARFNAALSLQGKGGTLVCFDFQCDVLRRYCIPAMRFQTIDFTKFNRRFFP
;
A
#
# COMPACT_ATOMS: atom_id res chain seq x y z
N MET A 1 22.48 -11.73 -16.92
CA MET A 1 21.09 -11.94 -17.40
C MET A 1 20.82 -11.60 -18.87
N LYS A 2 20.83 -10.33 -19.34
CA LYS A 2 20.55 -10.01 -20.78
C LYS A 2 21.59 -10.63 -21.71
N ARG A 3 22.88 -10.47 -21.36
CA ARG A 3 24.02 -11.02 -22.12
C ARG A 3 23.97 -12.55 -22.21
N GLU A 4 23.51 -13.21 -21.14
CA GLU A 4 23.30 -14.67 -21.09
C GLU A 4 22.01 -15.13 -21.77
N GLY A 5 21.21 -14.24 -22.36
CA GLY A 5 19.96 -14.62 -23.03
C GLY A 5 18.84 -15.09 -22.08
N LEU A 6 18.95 -14.87 -20.76
CA LEU A 6 17.96 -15.30 -19.77
C LEU A 6 16.74 -14.36 -19.71
N ILE A 7 16.94 -13.09 -20.04
CA ILE A 7 15.85 -12.10 -20.15
C ILE A 7 15.89 -11.38 -21.49
N ARG A 8 14.71 -10.99 -21.97
CA ARG A 8 14.54 -10.16 -23.17
C ARG A 8 13.77 -8.89 -22.82
N THR A 9 14.16 -7.79 -23.45
CA THR A 9 13.40 -6.54 -23.40
C THR A 9 12.23 -6.64 -24.36
N PHE A 10 11.03 -6.30 -23.90
CA PHE A 10 9.86 -6.15 -24.74
C PHE A 10 9.35 -4.72 -24.63
N TYR A 11 9.34 -4.01 -25.75
CA TYR A 11 8.90 -2.62 -25.83
C TYR A 11 7.76 -2.52 -26.84
N ARG A 12 6.59 -2.10 -26.36
CA ARG A 12 5.39 -1.87 -27.19
C ARG A 12 4.45 -0.90 -26.48
N ASP A 13 3.87 0.04 -27.23
CA ASP A 13 2.96 1.07 -26.73
C ASP A 13 3.60 1.88 -25.58
N HIS A 14 4.85 2.30 -25.78
CA HIS A 14 5.69 3.02 -24.81
C HIS A 14 5.98 2.31 -23.48
N LEU A 15 5.49 1.07 -23.31
CA LEU A 15 5.75 0.25 -22.13
C LEU A 15 6.95 -0.66 -22.36
N ARG A 16 8.03 -0.41 -21.61
CA ARG A 16 9.24 -1.26 -21.59
C ARG A 16 9.12 -2.29 -20.45
N THR A 17 9.14 -3.57 -20.80
CA THR A 17 9.07 -4.69 -19.84
C THR A 17 10.23 -5.65 -20.03
N TYR A 18 10.56 -6.40 -18.97
CA TYR A 18 11.50 -7.52 -19.02
C TYR A 18 10.75 -8.85 -18.97
N ARG A 19 11.22 -9.83 -19.75
CA ARG A 19 10.62 -11.16 -19.84
C ARG A 19 11.66 -12.23 -19.68
N LEU A 20 11.36 -13.25 -18.88
CA LEU A 20 12.11 -14.49 -18.85
C LEU A 20 12.00 -15.20 -20.21
N THR A 21 13.12 -15.71 -20.71
CA THR A 21 13.13 -16.59 -21.89
C THR A 21 12.67 -18.00 -21.53
N ALA A 22 12.33 -18.81 -22.54
CA ALA A 22 11.95 -20.21 -22.32
C ALA A 22 13.05 -20.98 -21.57
N GLN A 23 14.32 -20.74 -21.94
CA GLN A 23 15.48 -21.30 -21.24
C GLN A 23 15.51 -20.90 -19.77
N ALA A 24 15.36 -19.61 -19.45
CA ALA A 24 15.37 -19.14 -18.07
C ALA A 24 14.21 -19.74 -17.25
N LYS A 25 13.01 -19.84 -17.85
CA LYS A 25 11.88 -20.49 -17.19
C LYS A 25 12.16 -21.96 -16.89
N ALA A 26 12.69 -22.70 -17.88
CA ALA A 26 13.03 -24.11 -17.71
C ALA A 26 14.10 -24.31 -16.62
N GLN A 27 15.12 -23.43 -16.58
CA GLN A 27 16.15 -23.47 -15.56
C GLN A 27 15.58 -23.23 -14.15
N LEU A 28 14.77 -22.19 -13.96
CA LEU A 28 14.12 -21.91 -12.66
C LEU A 28 13.24 -23.07 -12.19
N MET A 29 12.50 -23.68 -13.12
CA MET A 29 11.67 -24.85 -12.83
C MET A 29 12.48 -26.10 -12.48
N ALA A 30 13.66 -26.28 -13.09
CA ALA A 30 14.55 -27.40 -12.77
C ALA A 30 15.25 -27.23 -11.41
N GLU A 31 15.63 -26.00 -11.06
CA GLU A 31 16.37 -25.71 -9.84
C GLU A 31 15.46 -25.60 -8.61
N GLN A 32 14.29 -24.95 -8.71
CA GLN A 32 13.37 -24.71 -7.59
C GLN A 32 11.89 -24.85 -8.01
N PRO A 33 11.43 -26.05 -8.36
CA PRO A 33 10.07 -26.28 -8.85
C PRO A 33 8.99 -25.82 -7.84
N GLY A 34 9.18 -26.10 -6.55
CA GLY A 34 8.23 -25.72 -5.50
C GLY A 34 7.97 -24.21 -5.39
N ARG A 35 8.96 -23.39 -5.77
CA ARG A 35 8.84 -21.93 -5.78
C ARG A 35 8.20 -21.41 -7.06
N PHE A 36 8.59 -21.95 -8.21
CA PHE A 36 8.30 -21.33 -9.50
C PHE A 36 7.11 -21.93 -10.26
N SER A 37 6.68 -23.16 -9.93
CA SER A 37 5.58 -23.85 -10.61
C SER A 37 4.31 -23.00 -10.66
N PHE A 38 3.90 -22.45 -9.52
CA PHE A 38 2.74 -21.59 -9.41
C PHE A 38 2.76 -20.41 -10.39
N TYR A 39 3.93 -19.81 -10.62
CA TYR A 39 4.07 -18.61 -11.47
C TYR A 39 4.28 -18.95 -12.94
N LEU A 40 5.01 -20.02 -13.25
CA LEU A 40 5.51 -20.31 -14.60
C LEU A 40 4.70 -21.39 -15.34
N GLU A 41 4.06 -22.32 -14.63
CA GLU A 41 3.26 -23.39 -15.23
C GLU A 41 1.82 -22.98 -15.53
N GLY A 42 1.21 -23.73 -16.46
CA GLY A 42 -0.16 -23.54 -16.89
C GLY A 42 -0.41 -22.25 -17.66
N ASN A 43 -1.69 -21.88 -17.76
CA ASN A 43 -2.14 -20.68 -18.46
C ASN A 43 -2.03 -19.43 -17.58
N SER A 44 -0.83 -19.12 -17.10
CA SER A 44 -0.59 -17.92 -16.29
C SER A 44 -0.69 -16.66 -17.14
N ASP A 45 -1.24 -15.57 -16.60
CA ASP A 45 -1.38 -14.29 -17.31
C ASP A 45 -0.05 -13.76 -17.87
N THR A 46 1.05 -14.09 -17.20
CA THR A 46 2.43 -13.79 -17.60
C THR A 46 2.90 -14.56 -18.84
N ASN A 47 2.19 -15.63 -19.25
CA ASN A 47 2.46 -16.38 -20.46
C ASN A 47 1.66 -15.85 -21.68
N LEU A 48 0.61 -15.05 -21.48
CA LEU A 48 -0.27 -14.48 -22.52
C LEU A 48 -0.09 -12.98 -22.79
N LEU A 49 1.06 -12.42 -22.39
CA LEU A 49 1.44 -11.00 -22.42
C LEU A 49 1.53 -10.33 -23.83
N LYS A 50 1.06 -10.98 -24.89
CA LYS A 50 0.91 -10.38 -26.24
C LYS A 50 -0.42 -9.62 -26.40
N GLY A 51 -1.30 -9.65 -25.40
CA GLY A 51 -2.61 -8.97 -25.39
C GLY A 51 -2.55 -7.44 -25.28
N GLU A 52 -3.72 -6.83 -25.06
CA GLU A 52 -3.99 -5.39 -25.01
C GLU A 52 -3.09 -4.59 -24.05
N PHE A 53 -2.88 -3.30 -24.36
CA PHE A 53 -2.07 -2.38 -23.56
C PHE A 53 -2.47 -2.37 -22.08
N THR A 54 -3.76 -2.28 -21.79
CA THR A 54 -4.34 -2.26 -20.43
C THR A 54 -3.93 -3.48 -19.61
N ARG A 55 -3.95 -4.68 -20.20
CA ARG A 55 -3.51 -5.92 -19.54
C ARG A 55 -2.00 -5.90 -19.27
N ARG A 56 -1.20 -5.39 -20.20
CA ARG A 56 0.26 -5.31 -20.01
C ARG A 56 0.64 -4.27 -18.95
N LEU A 57 -0.03 -3.12 -18.94
CA LEU A 57 0.16 -2.09 -17.93
C LEU A 57 -0.19 -2.62 -16.53
N ARG A 58 -1.31 -3.34 -16.41
CA ARG A 58 -1.72 -4.01 -15.16
C ARG A 58 -0.65 -4.98 -14.65
N LEU A 59 -0.10 -5.81 -15.54
CA LEU A 59 0.96 -6.77 -15.17
C LEU A 59 2.26 -6.07 -14.80
N TYR A 60 2.60 -4.97 -15.48
CA TYR A 60 3.74 -4.11 -15.10
C TYR A 60 3.56 -3.54 -13.69
N GLN A 61 2.40 -2.95 -13.39
CA GLN A 61 2.09 -2.40 -12.07
C GLN A 61 2.14 -3.45 -10.97
N ILE A 62 1.64 -4.67 -11.23
CA ILE A 62 1.76 -5.80 -10.29
C ILE A 62 3.24 -6.17 -10.09
N ALA A 63 4.04 -6.23 -11.15
CA ALA A 63 5.47 -6.52 -11.03
C ALA A 63 6.20 -5.45 -10.19
N VAL A 64 5.85 -4.17 -10.34
CA VAL A 64 6.39 -3.09 -9.49
C VAL A 64 6.00 -3.29 -8.02
N VAL A 65 4.77 -3.70 -7.72
CA VAL A 65 4.37 -4.06 -6.34
C VAL A 65 5.24 -5.18 -5.79
N TYR A 66 5.47 -6.26 -6.56
CA TYR A 66 6.36 -7.34 -6.14
C TYR A 66 7.78 -6.85 -5.82
N VAL A 67 8.32 -5.91 -6.61
CA VAL A 67 9.64 -5.31 -6.37
C VAL A 67 9.64 -4.52 -5.07
N ASN A 68 8.69 -3.61 -4.85
CA ASN A 68 8.60 -2.84 -3.61
C ASN A 68 8.48 -3.74 -2.38
N MET A 69 7.62 -4.77 -2.45
CA MET A 69 7.44 -5.76 -1.38
C MET A 69 8.77 -6.46 -1.09
N LYS A 70 9.45 -6.97 -2.12
CA LYS A 70 10.72 -7.69 -1.96
C LYS A 70 11.82 -6.79 -1.37
N LEU A 71 11.94 -5.55 -1.85
CA LEU A 71 12.94 -4.58 -1.36
C LEU A 71 12.63 -4.11 0.06
N ALA A 72 11.37 -4.17 0.49
CA ALA A 72 10.96 -3.95 1.87
C ALA A 72 11.06 -5.18 2.77
N GLY A 73 11.64 -6.30 2.29
CA GLY A 73 11.78 -7.52 3.08
C GLY A 73 10.49 -8.31 3.28
N VAL A 74 9.42 -7.98 2.56
CA VAL A 74 8.15 -8.73 2.60
C VAL A 74 8.30 -10.06 1.85
N HIS A 75 7.75 -11.14 2.41
CA HIS A 75 7.70 -12.44 1.75
C HIS A 75 6.74 -12.41 0.56
N ILE A 76 7.28 -12.66 -0.64
CA ILE A 76 6.53 -12.62 -1.91
C ILE A 76 6.30 -13.99 -2.56
N PHE A 77 7.13 -14.98 -2.24
CA PHE A 77 7.03 -16.30 -2.84
C PHE A 77 6.11 -17.19 -2.03
N ARG A 78 5.28 -17.98 -2.71
CA ARG A 78 4.27 -18.85 -2.10
C ARG A 78 4.87 -19.89 -1.15
N ASP A 79 6.05 -20.43 -1.46
CA ASP A 79 6.71 -21.49 -0.70
C ASP A 79 7.25 -21.05 0.68
N ILE A 80 7.35 -19.74 0.94
CA ILE A 80 7.91 -19.20 2.19
C ILE A 80 6.88 -18.43 3.03
N LYS A 81 5.60 -18.57 2.73
CA LYS A 81 4.52 -17.90 3.46
C LYS A 81 3.37 -18.87 3.75
N PRO A 82 2.63 -18.68 4.86
CA PRO A 82 1.52 -19.55 5.19
C PRO A 82 0.42 -19.49 4.12
N GLU A 83 -0.25 -20.60 3.84
CA GLU A 83 -1.34 -20.65 2.85
C GLU A 83 -2.66 -20.08 3.39
N VAL A 84 -2.66 -18.83 3.84
CA VAL A 84 -3.80 -18.16 4.50
C VAL A 84 -5.07 -18.20 3.64
N PHE A 85 -4.94 -18.06 2.33
CA PHE A 85 -6.06 -18.02 1.38
C PHE A 85 -6.44 -19.40 0.81
N SER A 86 -5.94 -20.49 1.39
CA SER A 86 -6.30 -21.85 0.97
C SER A 86 -7.81 -22.09 1.13
N PRO A 87 -8.47 -22.82 0.18
CA PRO A 87 -9.86 -23.23 0.32
C PRO A 87 -10.15 -23.97 1.64
N SER A 88 -9.17 -24.72 2.14
CA SER A 88 -9.30 -25.56 3.34
C SER A 88 -9.18 -24.78 4.66
N GLY A 89 -8.97 -23.46 4.61
CA GLY A 89 -8.73 -22.62 5.79
C GLY A 89 -7.27 -22.18 5.91
N SER A 90 -6.98 -21.32 6.89
CA SER A 90 -5.61 -20.88 7.18
C SER A 90 -4.91 -21.92 8.05
N PRO A 91 -3.67 -22.34 7.71
CA PRO A 91 -2.88 -23.26 8.54
C PRO A 91 -2.30 -22.58 9.79
N VAL A 92 -2.42 -21.26 9.89
CA VAL A 92 -1.93 -20.44 11.00
C VAL A 92 -3.03 -19.55 11.55
N SER A 93 -2.97 -19.26 12.84
CA SER A 93 -3.84 -18.28 13.51
C SER A 93 -3.20 -16.88 13.62
N HIS A 94 -1.91 -16.76 13.25
CA HIS A 94 -1.18 -15.50 13.32
C HIS A 94 -0.14 -15.38 12.20
N ILE A 95 0.13 -14.14 11.81
CA ILE A 95 1.15 -13.69 10.86
C ILE A 95 2.25 -12.97 11.64
N GLY A 96 3.39 -13.65 11.80
CA GLY A 96 4.56 -13.10 12.51
C GLY A 96 5.47 -12.24 11.63
N GLU A 97 5.51 -12.55 10.34
CA GLU A 97 6.33 -11.83 9.36
C GLU A 97 5.48 -11.29 8.20
N PRO A 98 5.80 -10.11 7.66
CA PRO A 98 5.06 -9.54 6.55
C PRO A 98 5.07 -10.44 5.30
N ALA A 99 3.89 -10.72 4.76
CA ALA A 99 3.72 -11.55 3.57
C ALA A 99 2.72 -10.92 2.59
N PHE A 100 3.12 -10.83 1.32
CA PHE A 100 2.28 -10.32 0.23
C PHE A 100 1.67 -11.48 -0.56
N TYR A 101 0.34 -11.48 -0.68
CA TYR A 101 -0.46 -12.43 -1.43
C TYR A 101 -1.03 -11.75 -2.65
N SER A 102 -0.62 -12.20 -3.84
CA SER A 102 -1.15 -11.62 -5.07
C SER A 102 -2.65 -11.85 -5.20
N SER A 103 -3.30 -11.00 -6.00
CA SER A 103 -4.71 -11.19 -6.36
C SER A 103 -5.01 -12.55 -6.98
N ARG A 104 -4.01 -13.27 -7.52
CA ARG A 104 -4.16 -14.66 -7.96
C ARG A 104 -4.29 -15.62 -6.78
N GLU A 105 -3.46 -15.45 -5.75
CA GLU A 105 -3.49 -16.29 -4.55
C GLU A 105 -4.74 -16.02 -3.71
N VAL A 106 -5.21 -14.77 -3.64
CA VAL A 106 -6.50 -14.46 -2.99
C VAL A 106 -7.67 -15.15 -3.69
N LYS A 107 -7.58 -15.37 -5.01
CA LYS A 107 -8.60 -16.12 -5.76
C LYS A 107 -8.64 -17.60 -5.44
N ASP A 108 -7.62 -18.16 -4.77
CA ASP A 108 -7.63 -19.54 -4.30
C ASP A 108 -8.73 -19.76 -3.23
N LEU A 109 -9.32 -18.69 -2.65
CA LEU A 109 -10.54 -18.77 -1.83
C LEU A 109 -11.78 -19.33 -2.60
N GLY A 110 -11.70 -19.46 -3.93
CA GLY A 110 -12.76 -20.05 -4.74
C GLY A 110 -13.97 -19.12 -4.89
N MET A 111 -15.17 -19.63 -4.61
CA MET A 111 -16.44 -18.90 -4.86
C MET A 111 -16.52 -17.57 -4.10
N GLU A 112 -15.89 -17.46 -2.93
CA GLU A 112 -15.87 -16.20 -2.18
C GLU A 112 -15.14 -15.09 -2.93
N ALA A 113 -14.04 -15.41 -3.62
CA ALA A 113 -13.29 -14.45 -4.42
C ALA A 113 -14.00 -14.06 -5.73
N ALA A 114 -15.05 -14.76 -6.15
CA ALA A 114 -15.84 -14.35 -7.32
C ALA A 114 -16.50 -12.98 -7.12
N LYS A 115 -16.77 -12.59 -5.87
CA LYS A 115 -17.42 -11.31 -5.49
C LYS A 115 -16.55 -10.09 -5.78
N ILE A 116 -15.22 -10.28 -5.83
CA ILE A 116 -14.24 -9.21 -6.07
C ILE A 116 -13.75 -9.17 -7.52
N ARG A 117 -14.41 -9.88 -8.43
CA ARG A 117 -14.11 -9.82 -9.87
C ARG A 117 -14.25 -8.39 -10.36
N GLY A 118 -13.24 -7.89 -11.07
CA GLY A 118 -13.17 -6.51 -11.57
C GLY A 118 -12.40 -5.54 -10.67
N SER A 119 -12.01 -5.96 -9.46
CA SER A 119 -11.11 -5.15 -8.61
C SER A 119 -9.73 -4.94 -9.27
N ARG A 120 -9.16 -3.75 -9.05
CA ARG A 120 -7.80 -3.37 -9.43
C ARG A 120 -6.76 -3.76 -8.38
N MET A 121 -7.15 -4.39 -7.28
CA MET A 121 -6.25 -4.86 -6.23
C MET A 121 -5.13 -5.72 -6.82
N ALA A 122 -3.88 -5.32 -6.62
CA ALA A 122 -2.71 -6.10 -7.00
C ALA A 122 -2.59 -7.36 -6.12
N GLY A 123 -2.90 -7.23 -4.83
CA GLY A 123 -2.90 -8.29 -3.84
C GLY A 123 -3.20 -7.75 -2.44
N VAL A 124 -2.92 -8.57 -1.43
CA VAL A 124 -3.11 -8.27 -0.01
C VAL A 124 -1.75 -8.42 0.68
N LEU A 125 -1.35 -7.40 1.43
CA LEU A 125 -0.24 -7.50 2.37
C LEU A 125 -0.81 -7.83 3.75
N LEU A 126 -0.31 -8.90 4.36
CA LEU A 126 -0.56 -9.23 5.76
C LEU A 126 0.72 -8.96 6.55
N SER A 127 0.62 -8.21 7.64
CA SER A 127 1.74 -7.94 8.55
C SER A 127 1.24 -7.88 9.99
N PRO A 128 2.13 -7.93 10.99
CA PRO A 128 1.73 -7.70 12.39
C PRO A 128 0.98 -6.38 12.63
N SER A 129 1.15 -5.38 11.75
CA SER A 129 0.52 -4.05 11.83
C SER A 129 -0.85 -3.93 11.14
N GLY A 130 -1.30 -4.97 10.44
CA GLY A 130 -2.64 -5.00 9.85
C GLY A 130 -2.75 -5.74 8.53
N ILE A 131 -3.88 -5.51 7.86
CA ILE A 131 -4.24 -6.07 6.56
C ILE A 131 -4.31 -4.92 5.57
N PHE A 132 -3.61 -5.02 4.44
CA PHE A 132 -3.59 -3.95 3.44
C PHE A 132 -4.05 -4.48 2.09
N SER A 133 -5.17 -3.96 1.59
CA SER A 133 -5.52 -4.09 0.17
C SER A 133 -4.54 -3.24 -0.65
N VAL A 134 -3.75 -3.88 -1.51
CA VAL A 134 -2.64 -3.22 -2.22
C VAL A 134 -3.03 -2.88 -3.64
N TYR A 135 -2.72 -1.65 -4.03
CA TYR A 135 -3.03 -1.04 -5.31
C TYR A 135 -1.78 -0.36 -5.89
N ASN A 136 -1.74 -0.14 -7.20
CA ASN A 136 -0.67 0.62 -7.85
C ASN A 136 -1.22 1.38 -9.06
N ASN A 137 -1.06 2.70 -9.06
CA ASN A 137 -1.50 3.59 -10.13
C ASN A 137 -0.39 3.99 -11.12
N GLY A 138 0.87 3.63 -10.84
CA GLY A 138 2.02 4.14 -11.58
C GLY A 138 2.05 5.67 -11.54
N ASP A 139 2.11 6.29 -12.71
CA ASP A 139 2.13 7.74 -12.92
C ASP A 139 0.75 8.34 -13.26
N SER A 140 -0.32 7.53 -13.24
CA SER A 140 -1.62 7.93 -13.78
C SER A 140 -2.71 8.08 -12.74
N LEU A 141 -3.46 9.17 -12.82
CA LEU A 141 -4.69 9.35 -12.06
C LEU A 141 -5.79 8.44 -12.60
N THR A 142 -5.86 7.22 -12.08
CA THR A 142 -6.82 6.20 -12.52
C THR A 142 -8.20 6.44 -11.89
N ARG A 143 -9.28 6.20 -12.66
CA ARG A 143 -10.65 6.15 -12.14
C ARG A 143 -10.93 4.80 -11.50
N TRP A 144 -11.49 4.82 -10.29
CA TRP A 144 -11.81 3.63 -9.51
C TRP A 144 -13.32 3.39 -9.50
N GLU A 145 -13.74 2.16 -9.78
CA GLU A 145 -15.12 1.75 -9.53
C GLU A 145 -15.27 1.41 -8.05
N ASN A 146 -15.94 2.29 -7.30
CA ASN A 146 -16.08 2.19 -5.84
C ASN A 146 -16.68 0.82 -5.38
N ARG A 147 -17.62 0.24 -6.15
CA ARG A 147 -18.35 -0.97 -5.74
C ARG A 147 -17.50 -2.24 -5.67
N SER A 148 -16.53 -2.45 -6.57
CA SER A 148 -15.72 -3.68 -6.56
C SER A 148 -14.70 -3.65 -5.41
N GLU A 149 -14.14 -2.48 -5.10
CA GLU A 149 -13.15 -2.34 -4.04
C GLU A 149 -13.77 -2.37 -2.63
N LEU A 150 -15.01 -1.90 -2.48
CA LEU A 150 -15.79 -2.12 -1.27
C LEU A 150 -16.01 -3.62 -0.97
N ARG A 151 -16.25 -4.42 -2.01
CA ARG A 151 -16.36 -5.88 -1.84
C ARG A 151 -15.03 -6.51 -1.46
N VAL A 152 -13.90 -5.94 -1.88
CA VAL A 152 -12.58 -6.39 -1.41
C VAL A 152 -12.46 -6.17 0.09
N LYS A 153 -12.74 -4.96 0.58
CA LYS A 153 -12.72 -4.68 2.03
C LYS A 153 -13.59 -5.67 2.81
N ALA A 154 -14.84 -5.83 2.39
CA ALA A 154 -15.78 -6.73 3.05
C ALA A 154 -15.33 -8.21 3.02
N LEU A 155 -14.76 -8.66 1.89
CA LEU A 155 -14.20 -10.02 1.77
C LEU A 155 -13.06 -10.22 2.77
N LEU A 156 -12.12 -9.27 2.86
CA LEU A 156 -10.98 -9.37 3.78
C LEU A 156 -11.41 -9.35 5.24
N GLN A 157 -12.35 -8.47 5.60
CA GLN A 157 -12.95 -8.43 6.93
C GLN A 157 -13.59 -9.76 7.32
N MET A 158 -14.39 -10.35 6.43
CA MET A 158 -15.03 -11.64 6.67
C MET A 158 -14.02 -12.79 6.75
N GLU A 159 -13.14 -12.93 5.75
CA GLU A 159 -12.24 -14.08 5.66
C GLU A 159 -11.10 -14.00 6.67
N LEU A 160 -10.47 -12.84 6.84
CA LEU A 160 -9.29 -12.71 7.69
C LEU A 160 -9.68 -12.39 9.14
N CYS A 161 -10.54 -11.40 9.37
CA CYS A 161 -10.84 -10.93 10.73
C CYS A 161 -11.89 -11.78 11.46
N GLN A 162 -12.75 -12.53 10.77
CA GLN A 162 -13.73 -13.42 11.43
C GLN A 162 -13.35 -14.90 11.34
N ARG A 163 -12.92 -15.36 10.16
CA ARG A 163 -12.78 -16.81 9.91
C ARG A 163 -11.38 -17.35 10.16
N ARG A 164 -10.35 -16.66 9.69
CA ARG A 164 -8.99 -17.24 9.57
C ARG A 164 -8.00 -16.74 10.62
N LEU A 165 -7.98 -15.44 10.89
CA LEU A 165 -6.97 -14.75 11.71
C LEU A 165 -7.62 -13.84 12.76
N HIS A 166 -8.81 -14.23 13.24
CA HIS A 166 -9.61 -13.46 14.20
C HIS A 166 -8.94 -13.22 15.55
N SER A 167 -7.96 -14.05 15.91
CA SER A 167 -7.14 -13.86 17.12
C SER A 167 -6.12 -12.73 16.98
N GLN A 168 -5.79 -12.32 15.75
CA GLN A 168 -4.81 -11.28 15.47
C GLN A 168 -5.45 -9.98 14.97
N TYR A 169 -6.42 -10.06 14.06
CA TYR A 169 -6.97 -8.89 13.37
C TYR A 169 -8.42 -8.59 13.74
N GLN A 170 -8.70 -7.30 13.91
CA GLN A 170 -10.02 -6.72 14.04
C GLN A 170 -10.52 -6.17 12.70
N MET A 171 -11.78 -5.75 12.65
CA MET A 171 -12.40 -5.22 11.43
C MET A 171 -11.72 -3.97 10.88
N ASP A 172 -11.23 -3.13 11.78
CA ASP A 172 -10.60 -1.85 11.46
C ASP A 172 -9.11 -2.00 11.08
N ASP A 173 -8.56 -3.21 11.25
CA ASP A 173 -7.21 -3.53 10.76
C ASP A 173 -7.14 -3.68 9.23
N VAL A 174 -8.29 -3.71 8.54
CA VAL A 174 -8.35 -3.74 7.08
C VAL A 174 -8.23 -2.33 6.51
N LYS A 175 -7.02 -2.01 6.07
CA LYS A 175 -6.57 -0.73 5.53
C LYS A 175 -6.28 -0.86 4.03
N ALA A 176 -5.96 0.24 3.38
CA ALA A 176 -5.54 0.24 1.98
C ALA A 176 -4.16 0.87 1.79
N LEU A 177 -3.44 0.37 0.77
CA LEU A 177 -2.12 0.83 0.39
C LEU A 177 -2.09 1.10 -1.11
N LEU A 178 -1.81 2.34 -1.50
CA LEU A 178 -1.63 2.74 -2.89
C LEU A 178 -0.16 3.04 -3.17
N PHE A 179 0.37 2.41 -4.21
CA PHE A 179 1.63 2.81 -4.82
C PHE A 179 1.43 3.77 -5.98
N GLY A 180 2.36 4.70 -6.15
CA GLY A 180 2.48 5.53 -7.35
C GLY A 180 3.89 6.04 -7.58
N ASP A 181 4.16 6.62 -8.74
CA ASP A 181 5.54 6.90 -9.17
C ASP A 181 6.11 8.21 -8.59
N SER A 182 5.26 9.10 -8.05
CA SER A 182 5.69 10.40 -7.54
C SER A 182 4.76 11.00 -6.49
N MET A 183 5.29 11.88 -5.64
CA MET A 183 4.46 12.64 -4.71
C MET A 183 3.45 13.56 -5.44
N GLU A 184 3.73 13.99 -6.68
CA GLU A 184 2.78 14.75 -7.50
C GLU A 184 1.48 13.98 -7.74
N LEU A 185 1.54 12.67 -7.96
CA LEU A 185 0.33 11.88 -8.10
C LEU A 185 -0.49 11.88 -6.79
N ALA A 186 0.17 11.86 -5.63
CA ALA A 186 -0.51 11.98 -4.35
C ALA A 186 -1.23 13.33 -4.20
N TYR A 187 -0.59 14.42 -4.66
CA TYR A 187 -1.20 15.75 -4.74
C TYR A 187 -2.45 15.76 -5.62
N GLU A 188 -2.33 15.21 -6.84
CA GLU A 188 -3.44 15.12 -7.79
C GLU A 188 -4.65 14.37 -7.21
N ILE A 189 -4.41 13.26 -6.50
CA ILE A 189 -5.47 12.49 -5.84
C ILE A 189 -6.18 13.34 -4.78
N LEU A 190 -5.42 14.05 -3.93
CA LEU A 190 -5.97 14.90 -2.87
C LEU A 190 -6.80 16.07 -3.43
N VAL A 191 -6.31 16.74 -4.48
CA VAL A 191 -7.02 17.84 -5.15
C VAL A 191 -8.28 17.33 -5.84
N ALA A 192 -8.18 16.26 -6.61
CA ALA A 192 -9.31 15.73 -7.37
C ALA A 192 -10.45 15.25 -6.44
N GLY A 193 -10.12 14.72 -5.25
CA GLY A 193 -11.09 14.43 -4.20
C GLY A 193 -11.77 15.69 -3.62
N ARG A 194 -11.00 16.75 -3.36
CA ARG A 194 -11.55 18.03 -2.83
C ARG A 194 -12.58 18.64 -3.77
N GLU A 195 -12.32 18.59 -5.07
CA GLU A 195 -13.20 19.20 -6.07
C GLU A 195 -14.48 18.38 -6.33
N LYS A 196 -14.68 17.23 -5.66
CA LYS A 196 -15.75 16.24 -5.91
C LYS A 196 -15.92 15.90 -7.40
N LYS A 197 -14.89 16.16 -8.22
CA LYS A 197 -14.99 16.03 -9.67
C LYS A 197 -15.01 14.57 -10.10
N GLN A 198 -14.57 13.63 -9.25
CA GLN A 198 -14.61 12.20 -9.55
C GLN A 198 -14.83 11.35 -8.29
N ASN A 199 -15.47 10.18 -8.48
CA ASN A 199 -15.70 9.17 -7.43
C ASN A 199 -14.37 8.50 -7.02
N TYR A 200 -13.61 9.12 -6.14
CA TYR A 200 -12.39 8.52 -5.59
C TYR A 200 -12.71 7.72 -4.35
N PHE A 201 -12.93 6.43 -4.56
CA PHE A 201 -13.01 5.41 -3.51
C PHE A 201 -11.98 5.59 -2.37
N ILE A 202 -10.80 6.12 -2.72
CA ILE A 202 -9.68 6.42 -1.83
C ILE A 202 -10.06 7.41 -0.70
N LEU A 203 -10.88 8.41 -1.00
CA LEU A 203 -11.21 9.52 -0.09
C LEU A 203 -12.67 9.49 0.40
N ASP A 204 -13.46 8.51 -0.04
CA ASP A 204 -14.89 8.37 0.29
C ASP A 204 -15.13 7.87 1.73
N GLY A 205 -14.08 7.70 2.55
CA GLY A 205 -14.18 7.23 3.94
C GLY A 205 -14.40 5.72 4.11
N ASN A 206 -14.35 4.96 3.01
CA ASN A 206 -14.59 3.52 3.03
C ASN A 206 -13.49 2.73 3.74
N TYR A 207 -12.25 3.22 3.70
CA TYR A 207 -11.15 2.77 4.54
C TYR A 207 -10.89 3.83 5.60
N GLU A 208 -10.63 3.41 6.84
CA GLU A 208 -10.18 4.33 7.89
C GLU A 208 -8.83 4.95 7.49
N HIS A 209 -7.92 4.10 7.01
CA HIS A 209 -6.59 4.45 6.52
C HIS A 209 -6.39 4.04 5.06
N PHE A 210 -5.89 4.98 4.26
CA PHE A 210 -5.46 4.73 2.89
C PHE A 210 -4.09 5.36 2.65
N TYR A 211 -3.04 4.57 2.86
CA TYR A 211 -1.66 5.03 2.76
C TYR A 211 -1.21 5.17 1.30
N TYR A 212 -0.40 6.18 1.04
CA TYR A 212 0.25 6.39 -0.26
C TYR A 212 1.77 6.25 -0.13
N LEU A 213 2.37 5.34 -0.90
CA LEU A 213 3.82 5.13 -0.95
C LEU A 213 4.34 5.29 -2.38
N THR A 214 5.53 5.87 -2.54
CA THR A 214 6.16 6.04 -3.85
C THR A 214 6.86 4.77 -4.35
N ASN A 215 6.89 4.51 -5.66
CA ASN A 215 7.62 3.42 -6.31
C ASN A 215 9.14 3.72 -6.40
N ASN A 216 9.75 4.06 -5.27
CA ASN A 216 11.16 4.42 -5.15
C ASN A 216 11.68 4.09 -3.73
N PRO A 217 12.98 4.32 -3.43
CA PRO A 217 13.55 3.98 -2.13
C PRO A 217 12.87 4.62 -0.91
N HIS A 218 12.20 5.78 -1.09
CA HIS A 218 11.41 6.37 -0.01
C HIS A 218 10.21 5.50 0.37
N GLY A 219 9.41 5.09 -0.63
CA GLY A 219 8.25 4.24 -0.38
C GLY A 219 8.64 2.83 0.07
N GLU A 220 9.77 2.28 -0.38
CA GLU A 220 10.32 1.02 0.15
C GLU A 220 10.63 1.11 1.65
N THR A 221 11.21 2.23 2.09
CA THR A 221 11.55 2.47 3.49
C THR A 221 10.29 2.67 4.34
N LEU A 222 9.31 3.43 3.82
CA LEU A 222 8.02 3.58 4.48
C LEU A 222 7.24 2.27 4.54
N LEU A 223 7.33 1.40 3.53
CA LEU A 223 6.71 0.08 3.57
C LEU A 223 7.33 -0.80 4.67
N ARG A 224 8.67 -0.76 4.82
CA ARG A 224 9.35 -1.44 5.94
C ARG A 224 8.87 -0.95 7.30
N LEU A 225 8.78 0.37 7.46
CA LEU A 225 8.27 0.98 8.69
C LEU A 225 6.81 0.55 8.94
N LEU A 226 5.95 0.64 7.92
CA LEU A 226 4.54 0.27 7.99
C LEU A 226 4.35 -1.18 8.44
N CYS A 227 5.24 -2.08 8.02
CA CYS A 227 5.21 -3.49 8.41
C CYS A 227 5.78 -3.77 9.81
N ASN A 228 6.42 -2.79 10.46
CA ASN A 228 7.06 -2.94 11.76
C ASN A 228 6.37 -2.07 12.83
N PRO A 229 5.41 -2.63 13.59
CA PRO A 229 4.65 -1.87 14.57
C PRO A 229 5.54 -1.33 15.71
N ALA A 230 6.59 -2.06 16.12
CA ALA A 230 7.50 -1.60 17.17
C ALA A 230 8.31 -0.37 16.74
N MET A 231 8.83 -0.37 15.51
CA MET A 231 9.53 0.80 14.96
C MET A 231 8.61 1.99 14.73
N THR A 232 7.37 1.73 14.29
CA THR A 232 6.35 2.76 14.14
C THR A 232 6.04 3.41 15.50
N ALA A 233 5.80 2.60 16.54
CA ALA A 233 5.55 3.10 17.89
C ALA A 233 6.74 3.89 18.46
N GLU A 234 7.98 3.45 18.18
CA GLU A 234 9.17 4.21 18.60
C GLU A 234 9.29 5.54 17.86
N LEU A 235 8.97 5.59 16.56
CA LEU A 235 8.92 6.86 15.83
C LEU A 235 7.84 7.78 16.42
N ASP A 236 6.62 7.29 16.63
CA ASP A 236 5.53 8.05 17.24
C ASP A 236 5.91 8.59 18.61
N ARG A 237 6.57 7.76 19.44
CA ARG A 237 7.08 8.17 20.75
C ARG A 237 8.11 9.29 20.64
N ILE A 238 9.02 9.23 19.67
CA ILE A 238 10.02 10.29 19.42
C ILE A 238 9.34 11.58 18.94
N LEU A 239 8.41 11.48 17.99
CA LEU A 239 7.70 12.63 17.44
C LEU A 239 6.80 13.30 18.48
N GLY A 240 6.21 12.51 19.38
CA GLY A 240 5.40 12.99 20.50
C GLY A 240 6.19 13.76 21.55
N GLN A 241 7.53 13.69 21.55
CA GLN A 241 8.34 14.43 22.53
C GLN A 241 8.18 15.94 22.32
N GLY A 242 7.57 16.60 23.31
CA GLY A 242 7.33 18.04 23.28
C GLY A 242 5.92 18.45 22.86
N PHE A 243 5.05 17.48 22.56
CA PHE A 243 3.62 17.68 22.40
C PHE A 243 2.84 17.18 23.62
N GLY A 244 1.69 17.79 23.87
CA GLY A 244 0.68 17.26 24.79
C GLY A 244 -0.10 16.11 24.17
N GLU A 245 -0.76 15.32 25.00
CA GLU A 245 -1.61 14.22 24.56
C GLU A 245 -2.77 14.72 23.69
N ARG A 246 -3.27 13.85 22.81
CA ARG A 246 -4.49 14.12 22.05
C ARG A 246 -5.67 14.36 22.99
N ILE A 247 -6.58 15.25 22.62
CA ILE A 247 -7.87 15.41 23.32
C ILE A 247 -8.80 14.29 22.85
N PRO A 248 -9.34 13.45 23.75
CA PRO A 248 -10.37 12.47 23.40
C PRO A 248 -11.61 13.13 22.80
N ASP A 249 -12.24 12.47 21.83
CA ASP A 249 -13.48 12.90 21.17
C ASP A 249 -13.41 14.28 20.48
N TRP A 250 -12.20 14.76 20.18
CA TRP A 250 -12.05 15.99 19.43
C TRP A 250 -12.52 15.79 17.98
N HIS A 251 -13.35 16.71 17.50
CA HIS A 251 -13.83 16.72 16.11
C HIS A 251 -12.73 16.92 15.06
N ILE A 252 -11.52 17.29 15.48
CA ILE A 252 -10.34 17.37 14.60
C ILE A 252 -9.48 16.14 14.87
N GLU A 253 -9.33 15.29 13.86
CA GLU A 253 -8.45 14.13 13.90
C GLU A 253 -7.00 14.56 14.15
N ASN A 254 -6.38 14.10 15.25
CA ASN A 254 -5.01 14.48 15.64
C ASN A 254 -4.32 13.37 16.44
N ASP A 255 -2.98 13.38 16.43
CA ASP A 255 -2.13 12.48 17.21
C ASP A 255 -1.62 13.12 18.50
N ALA A 256 -1.46 14.45 18.49
CA ALA A 256 -0.97 15.20 19.63
C ALA A 256 -1.46 16.66 19.58
N ILE A 257 -1.07 17.46 20.57
CA ILE A 257 -1.40 18.88 20.67
C ILE A 257 -0.13 19.68 20.95
N ASP A 258 0.06 20.79 20.25
CA ASP A 258 1.21 21.65 20.50
C ASP A 258 1.03 22.58 21.70
N ARG A 259 2.09 23.31 22.04
CA ARG A 259 2.11 24.21 23.20
C ARG A 259 1.09 25.35 23.10
N SER A 260 0.58 25.65 21.90
CA SER A 260 -0.45 26.66 21.67
C SER A 260 -1.88 26.09 21.72
N GLY A 261 -2.04 24.79 21.95
CA GLY A 261 -3.34 24.12 21.94
C GLY A 261 -3.84 23.78 20.53
N GLU A 262 -2.99 23.89 19.51
CA GLU A 262 -3.33 23.53 18.14
C GLU A 262 -3.09 22.04 17.88
N PRO A 263 -3.92 21.38 17.05
CA PRO A 263 -3.79 19.95 16.80
C PRO A 263 -2.55 19.64 15.95
N VAL A 264 -1.95 18.48 16.23
CA VAL A 264 -0.80 17.94 15.51
C VAL A 264 -1.17 16.61 14.88
N LEU A 265 -0.90 16.45 13.59
CA LEU A 265 -1.10 15.21 12.84
C LEU A 265 0.24 14.62 12.41
N PHE A 266 0.47 13.35 12.72
CA PHE A 266 1.58 12.57 12.18
C PHE A 266 1.17 11.98 10.83
N GLY A 267 1.51 12.71 9.76
CA GLY A 267 1.16 12.39 8.37
C GLY A 267 2.26 11.66 7.59
N TYR A 268 3.24 11.07 8.27
CA TYR A 268 4.46 10.54 7.62
C TYR A 268 4.23 9.28 6.77
N PHE A 269 3.15 8.52 6.99
CA PHE A 269 2.70 7.45 6.07
C PHE A 269 1.85 7.96 4.90
N PHE A 270 1.65 9.27 4.80
CA PHE A 270 0.85 9.90 3.76
C PHE A 270 -0.56 9.28 3.64
N ASP A 271 -1.25 9.17 4.77
CA ASP A 271 -2.61 8.68 4.83
C ASP A 271 -3.57 9.72 4.20
N LEU A 272 -3.99 9.44 2.97
CA LEU A 272 -4.72 10.36 2.12
C LEU A 272 -6.02 10.88 2.76
N PRO A 273 -6.97 10.00 3.19
CA PRO A 273 -8.21 10.45 3.79
C PRO A 273 -8.00 11.18 5.12
N ARG A 274 -7.04 10.74 5.93
CA ARG A 274 -6.71 11.36 7.23
C ARG A 274 -6.17 12.78 7.05
N ILE A 275 -5.23 12.98 6.12
CA ILE A 275 -4.72 14.31 5.76
C ILE A 275 -5.83 15.20 5.21
N ALA A 276 -6.71 14.67 4.36
CA ALA A 276 -7.82 15.42 3.80
C ALA A 276 -8.83 15.86 4.87
N ARG A 277 -9.22 14.95 5.79
CA ARG A 277 -10.12 15.25 6.91
C ARG A 277 -9.52 16.28 7.85
N PHE A 278 -8.25 16.12 8.22
CA PHE A 278 -7.54 17.07 9.08
C PHE A 278 -7.53 18.48 8.48
N ASN A 279 -7.11 18.60 7.22
CA ASN A 279 -7.07 19.88 6.51
C ASN A 279 -8.47 20.53 6.39
N ALA A 280 -9.50 19.73 6.09
CA ALA A 280 -10.87 20.22 6.00
C ALA A 280 -11.40 20.70 7.36
N ALA A 281 -11.15 19.95 8.44
CA ALA A 281 -11.60 20.30 9.78
C ALA A 281 -10.95 21.61 10.27
N LEU A 282 -9.65 21.80 10.04
CA LEU A 282 -8.96 23.04 10.34
C LEU A 282 -9.53 24.23 9.55
N SER A 283 -9.76 24.04 8.24
CA SER A 283 -10.35 25.07 7.40
C SER A 283 -11.75 25.47 7.85
N LEU A 284 -12.58 24.50 8.28
CA LEU A 284 -13.95 24.74 8.74
C LEU A 284 -13.98 25.47 10.08
N GLN A 285 -13.03 25.19 10.98
CA GLN A 285 -12.96 25.79 12.31
C GLN A 285 -12.12 27.07 12.37
N GLY A 286 -11.51 27.49 11.25
CA GLY A 286 -10.62 28.66 11.22
C GLY A 286 -9.39 28.50 12.12
N LYS A 287 -8.92 27.26 12.33
CA LYS A 287 -7.78 26.94 13.20
C LYS A 287 -6.51 26.67 12.38
N GLY A 288 -5.36 26.98 12.98
CA GLY A 288 -4.08 26.42 12.53
C GLY A 288 -3.91 24.99 13.01
N GLY A 289 -2.82 24.37 12.59
CA GLY A 289 -2.43 23.03 13.00
C GLY A 289 -1.04 22.69 12.50
N THR A 290 -0.46 21.62 13.02
CA THR A 290 0.87 21.15 12.60
C THR A 290 0.76 19.79 11.94
N LEU A 291 1.35 19.64 10.77
CA LEU A 291 1.48 18.35 10.09
C LEU A 291 2.95 17.91 10.08
N VAL A 292 3.21 16.75 10.70
CA VAL A 292 4.52 16.11 10.72
C VAL A 292 4.63 15.15 9.54
N CYS A 293 5.61 15.35 8.67
CA CYS A 293 5.82 14.53 7.47
C CYS A 293 7.31 14.36 7.17
N PHE A 294 7.68 13.47 6.25
CA PHE A 294 9.06 13.45 5.76
C PHE A 294 9.36 14.67 4.86
N ASP A 295 10.61 15.09 4.84
CA ASP A 295 11.11 16.19 3.99
C ASP A 295 10.66 16.08 2.52
N PHE A 296 10.76 14.90 1.90
CA PHE A 296 10.36 14.65 0.51
C PHE A 296 8.84 14.75 0.25
N GLN A 297 8.01 14.72 1.30
CA GLN A 297 6.55 14.84 1.21
C GLN A 297 6.08 16.31 1.35
N CYS A 298 6.92 17.16 1.95
CA CYS A 298 6.51 18.46 2.48
C CYS A 298 6.01 19.42 1.40
N ASP A 299 6.66 19.46 0.24
CA ASP A 299 6.30 20.41 -0.84
C ASP A 299 4.92 20.15 -1.41
N VAL A 300 4.52 18.88 -1.54
CA VAL A 300 3.16 18.50 -1.97
C VAL A 300 2.13 18.90 -0.91
N LEU A 301 2.43 18.64 0.36
CA LEU A 301 1.50 18.95 1.44
C LEU A 301 1.32 20.45 1.64
N ARG A 302 2.39 21.25 1.49
CA ARG A 302 2.33 22.72 1.50
C ARG A 302 1.41 23.28 0.42
N ARG A 303 1.41 22.68 -0.77
CA ARG A 303 0.52 23.11 -1.87
C ARG A 303 -0.94 22.71 -1.65
N TYR A 304 -1.18 21.59 -0.97
CA TYR A 304 -2.54 21.08 -0.73
C TYR A 304 -3.23 21.71 0.49
N CYS A 305 -2.50 21.87 1.60
CA CYS A 305 -3.06 22.29 2.88
C CYS A 305 -3.37 23.79 2.94
N ILE A 306 -4.20 24.18 3.89
CA ILE A 306 -4.52 25.59 4.15
C ILE A 306 -3.27 26.41 4.54
N PRO A 307 -3.24 27.73 4.28
CA PRO A 307 -2.09 28.58 4.62
C PRO A 307 -1.71 28.61 6.11
N ALA A 308 -2.68 28.36 7.01
CA ALA A 308 -2.45 28.32 8.46
C ALA A 308 -1.79 26.99 8.93
N MET A 309 -1.57 26.04 8.03
CA MET A 309 -0.90 24.77 8.35
C MET A 309 0.61 24.99 8.53
N ARG A 310 1.13 24.56 9.68
CA ARG A 310 2.58 24.45 9.94
C ARG A 310 3.08 23.06 9.56
N PHE A 311 4.34 22.99 9.17
CA PHE A 311 5.00 21.74 8.80
C PHE A 311 6.22 21.48 9.67
N GLN A 312 6.28 20.29 10.25
CA GLN A 312 7.49 19.78 10.87
C GLN A 312 8.00 18.60 10.04
N THR A 313 9.25 18.68 9.59
CA THR A 313 9.81 17.66 8.70
C THR A 313 10.72 16.69 9.44
N ILE A 314 10.57 15.42 9.10
CA ILE A 314 11.50 14.35 9.44
C ILE A 314 12.53 14.28 8.31
N ASP A 315 13.81 14.47 8.64
CA ASP A 315 14.92 14.27 7.70
C ASP A 315 14.99 12.79 7.33
N PHE A 316 14.64 12.46 6.08
CA PHE A 316 14.54 11.07 5.64
C PHE A 316 15.88 10.34 5.73
N THR A 317 16.98 11.03 5.42
CA THR A 317 18.32 10.42 5.41
C THR A 317 18.76 10.06 6.83
N LYS A 318 18.54 10.97 7.79
CA LYS A 318 18.85 10.72 9.21
C LYS A 318 17.95 9.63 9.79
N PHE A 319 16.66 9.67 9.46
CA PHE A 319 15.72 8.62 9.85
C PHE A 319 16.17 7.26 9.34
N ASN A 320 16.44 7.13 8.04
CA ASN A 320 16.81 5.86 7.42
C ASN A 320 18.08 5.27 8.04
N ARG A 321 19.11 6.09 8.29
CA ARG A 321 20.34 5.64 8.97
C ARG A 321 20.12 5.18 10.41
N ARG A 322 19.18 5.78 11.13
CA ARG A 322 18.89 5.45 12.53
C ARG A 322 18.04 4.19 12.66
N PHE A 323 17.03 4.06 11.80
CA PHE A 323 16.01 3.02 11.91
C PHE A 323 16.33 1.78 11.06
N PHE A 324 17.07 1.94 9.96
CA PHE A 324 17.46 0.85 9.05
C PHE A 324 18.96 0.88 8.75
N PRO A 325 19.82 0.59 9.76
CA PRO A 325 21.28 0.67 9.64
C PRO A 325 21.90 -0.35 8.69
#